data_AF-A0A1H2YGR1-F1
#
_entry.id   AF-A0A1H2YGR1-F1
#
_cell.length_a   1.000
_cell.length_b   1.000
_cell.length_c   1.000
_cell.angle_alpha   90.00
_cell.angle_beta   90.00
_cell.angle_gamma   90.00
#
_symmetry.space_group_name_H-M   'P 1'
#
loop_
_entity.id
_entity.type
_entity.pdbx_description
1 polymer ?
#
loop_
_entity_poly.entity_id
_entity_poly.type
_entity_poly.pdbx_seq_one_letter_code
_entity_poly.pdbx_strand_id
1 'polypeptide(L)' 'MEITLIELKRKIGTTDQKFLNKVYLLANGMVKVHGYDKEKAVSLAIDMATDWFNNGGKYSMNKL' A
#
# COMPACT_ATOMS: atom_id res chain seq x y z
N MET A 1 -12.28 8.66 -7.56
CA MET A 1 -11.40 9.59 -6.83
C MET A 1 -10.11 8.85 -6.50
N GLU A 2 -8.95 9.37 -6.91
CA GLU A 2 -7.65 8.67 -6.81
C GLU A 2 -6.97 8.93 -5.45
N ILE A 3 -6.28 7.93 -4.90
CA ILE A 3 -5.43 8.10 -3.71
C ILE A 3 -4.11 8.70 -4.16
N THR A 4 -3.68 9.83 -3.58
CA THR A 4 -2.43 10.49 -3.98
C THR A 4 -1.26 10.16 -3.05
N LEU A 5 -0.03 10.26 -3.56
CA LEU A 5 1.18 10.09 -2.74
C LEU A 5 1.30 11.13 -1.62
N ILE A 6 0.79 12.35 -1.81
CA ILE A 6 0.82 13.41 -0.78
C ILE A 6 -0.07 13.02 0.40
N GLU A 7 -1.27 12.51 0.13
CA GLU A 7 -2.18 11.99 1.17
C GLU A 7 -1.53 10.84 1.95
N LEU A 8 -0.92 9.88 1.23
CA LEU A 8 -0.24 8.74 1.86
C LEU A 8 0.93 9.18 2.73
N LYS A 9 1.76 10.11 2.26
CA LYS A 9 2.88 10.67 3.02
C LYS A 9 2.41 11.31 4.33
N ARG A 10 1.31 12.07 4.29
CA ARG A 10 0.71 12.69 5.49
C ARG A 10 0.14 11.64 6.46
N LYS A 11 -0.52 10.60 5.93
CA LYS A 11 -1.17 9.56 6.74
C LYS A 11 -0.18 8.59 7.39
N ILE A 12 0.87 8.20 6.68
CA ILE A 12 1.83 7.17 7.11
C ILE A 12 3.00 7.80 7.89
N GLY A 13 3.36 9.05 7.58
CA GLY A 13 4.45 9.75 8.28
C GLY A 13 5.86 9.31 7.88
N THR A 14 6.01 8.48 6.85
CA THR A 14 7.32 8.07 6.31
C THR A 14 7.74 8.90 5.10
N THR A 15 9.04 9.04 4.88
CA THR A 15 9.65 9.62 3.68
C THR A 15 10.23 8.56 2.73
N ASP A 16 10.17 7.28 3.08
CA ASP A 16 10.66 6.20 2.22
C ASP A 16 9.80 6.10 0.95
N GLN A 17 10.37 6.54 -0.17
CA GLN A 17 9.66 6.59 -1.45
C GLN A 17 9.29 5.19 -1.96
N LYS A 18 10.11 4.18 -1.67
CA LYS A 18 9.88 2.81 -2.13
C LYS A 18 8.67 2.22 -1.42
N PHE A 19 8.56 2.45 -0.10
CA PHE A 19 7.41 2.09 0.70
C PHE A 19 6.15 2.83 0.25
N LEU A 20 6.21 4.16 0.13
CA LEU A 20 5.07 5.00 -0.28
C LEU A 20 4.53 4.61 -1.65
N ASN A 21 5.42 4.37 -2.62
CA ASN A 21 5.03 3.90 -3.95
C ASN A 21 4.35 2.52 -3.88
N LYS A 22 4.82 1.64 -2.98
CA LYS A 22 4.21 0.33 -2.81
C LYS A 22 2.78 0.44 -2.29
N VAL A 23 2.56 1.23 -1.25
CA VAL A 23 1.22 1.49 -0.70
C VAL A 23 0.32 2.12 -1.77
N TYR A 24 0.83 3.11 -2.51
CA TYR A 24 0.09 3.78 -3.58
C TYR A 24 -0.42 2.82 -4.65
N LEU A 25 0.46 1.93 -5.13
CA LEU A 25 0.10 0.95 -6.17
C LEU A 25 -0.92 -0.06 -5.67
N LEU A 26 -0.72 -0.60 -4.47
CA LEU A 26 -1.63 -1.58 -3.87
C LEU A 26 -3.00 -0.96 -3.62
N ALA A 27 -3.06 0.20 -2.96
CA ALA A 27 -4.33 0.83 -2.60
C ALA A 27 -5.12 1.26 -3.84
N ASN A 28 -4.49 1.89 -4.83
CA ASN A 28 -5.18 2.26 -6.06
C ASN A 28 -5.59 1.03 -6.88
N GLY A 29 -4.82 -0.06 -6.85
CA GLY A 29 -5.21 -1.34 -7.44
C GLY A 29 -6.48 -1.90 -6.79
N MET A 30 -6.54 -1.92 -5.46
CA MET A 30 -7.73 -2.38 -4.72
C MET A 30 -8.97 -1.56 -5.02
N VAL A 31 -8.85 -0.24 -5.09
CA VAL A 31 -9.98 0.64 -5.44
C VAL A 31 -10.41 0.43 -6.89
N LYS A 32 -9.46 0.50 -7.86
CA LYS A 32 -9.79 0.50 -9.30
C LYS A 32 -10.21 -0.88 -9.82
N VAL A 33 -9.61 -1.95 -9.31
CA VAL A 33 -9.84 -3.33 -9.81
C VAL A 33 -10.90 -4.05 -8.98
N HIS A 34 -10.86 -3.89 -7.65
CA HIS A 34 -11.72 -4.66 -6.75
C HIS A 34 -12.85 -3.85 -6.12
N GLY A 35 -12.93 -2.53 -6.38
CA GLY A 35 -14.02 -1.68 -5.89
C GLY A 35 -13.98 -1.44 -4.38
N TYR A 36 -12.80 -1.54 -3.75
CA TYR A 36 -12.67 -1.34 -2.31
C TYR A 36 -12.92 0.13 -1.95
N ASP A 37 -13.46 0.36 -0.75
CA ASP A 37 -13.48 1.70 -0.16
C ASP A 37 -12.05 2.23 0.04
N LYS A 38 -11.88 3.56 -0.07
CA LYS A 38 -10.57 4.22 0.01
C LYS A 38 -9.86 3.93 1.34
N GLU A 39 -10.55 4.00 2.46
CA GLU A 39 -9.93 3.79 3.77
C GLU A 39 -9.49 2.35 3.96
N LYS A 40 -10.37 1.41 3.58
CA LYS A 40 -10.09 -0.03 3.63
C LYS A 40 -8.92 -0.39 2.73
N ALA A 41 -8.90 0.12 1.50
CA ALA A 41 -7.81 -0.12 0.54
C ALA A 41 -6.47 0.41 1.07
N VAL A 42 -6.44 1.61 1.64
CA VAL A 42 -5.22 2.20 2.20
C VAL A 42 -4.74 1.40 3.41
N SER A 43 -5.63 0.99 4.32
CA SER A 43 -5.26 0.19 5.50
C SER A 43 -4.59 -1.13 5.09
N LEU A 44 -5.26 -1.91 4.23
CA LEU A 44 -4.72 -3.19 3.77
C LEU A 44 -3.43 -3.04 2.97
N ALA A 45 -3.33 -1.98 2.15
CA ALA A 45 -2.12 -1.70 1.39
C ALA A 45 -0.92 -1.36 2.30
N ILE A 46 -1.14 -0.68 3.42
CA ILE A 46 -0.10 -0.41 4.42
C ILE A 46 0.38 -1.71 5.06
N ASP A 47 -0.54 -2.58 5.48
CA ASP A 47 -0.18 -3.87 6.10
C ASP A 47 0.64 -4.72 5.13
N MET A 48 0.15 -4.88 3.90
CA MET A 48 0.86 -5.63 2.84
C MET A 48 2.21 -5.01 2.46
N ALA A 49 2.31 -3.68 2.40
CA ALA A 49 3.56 -3.00 2.12
C ALA A 49 4.56 -3.14 3.28
N THR A 50 4.08 -3.18 4.52
CA THR A 50 4.87 -3.39 5.72
C THR A 50 5.49 -4.78 5.72
N ASP A 51 4.69 -5.82 5.48
CA ASP A 51 5.18 -7.19 5.39
C ASP A 51 6.21 -7.34 4.25
N TRP A 52 5.90 -6.78 3.08
CA TRP A 52 6.80 -6.76 1.93
C TRP A 52 8.12 -6.05 2.24
N PHE A 53 8.06 -4.90 2.91
CA PHE A 53 9.24 -4.09 3.23
C PHE A 53 10.11 -4.77 4.29
N ASN A 54 9.50 -5.32 5.34
CA ASN A 54 10.17 -6.08 6.40
C ASN A 54 10.85 -7.35 5.84
N ASN A 55 10.31 -7.93 4.77
CA ASN A 55 10.92 -9.06 4.07
C ASN A 55 11.91 -8.62 2.96
N GLY A 56 12.53 -7.45 3.09
CA GLY A 56 13.55 -6.95 2.15
C GLY A 56 13.01 -6.61 0.76
N GLY A 57 11.71 -6.31 0.64
CA GLY A 57 11.04 -6.07 -0.62
C GLY A 57 10.65 -7.35 -1.38
N LYS A 58 10.48 -8.47 -0.68
CA LYS A 58 10.00 -9.74 -1.23
C LYS A 58 8.65 -10.08 -0.62
N TYR A 59 7.76 -10.65 -1.41
CA TYR A 59 6.58 -11.29 -0.83
C TYR A 59 7.01 -12.62 -0.23
N SER A 60 6.63 -12.88 1.01
CA SER A 60 6.76 -14.21 1.59
C SER A 60 5.94 -15.16 0.72
N MET A 61 6.59 -16.17 0.14
CA MET A 61 5.88 -17.29 -0.46
C MET A 61 5.26 -18.09 0.68
N ASN A 62 4.13 -17.65 1.19
CA ASN A 62 3.21 -18.59 1.80
C ASN A 62 2.63 -19.38 0.63
N LYS A 63 3.07 -20.64 0.50
CA LYS A 63 2.48 -21.59 -0.45
C LYS A 63 0.97 -21.60 -0.20
N LEU A 64 0.21 -21.25 -1.24
CA LEU A 64 -1.22 -21.53 -1.33
C LEU A 64 -1.48 -23.03 -1.13
#